data_AF-A0A7S7AN10-F1
#
_entry.id   AF-A0A7S7AN10-F1
#
_cell.length_a   1.000
_cell.length_b   1.000
_cell.length_c   1.000
_cell.angle_alpha   90.00
_cell.angle_beta   90.00
_cell.angle_gamma   90.00
#
_symmetry.space_group_name_H-M   'P 1'
#
loop_
_entity.id
_entity.type
_entity.pdbx_description
1 polymer ?
#
loop_
_entity_poly.entity_id
_entity_poly.type
_entity_poly.pdbx_seq_one_letter_code
_entity_poly.pdbx_strand_id
1 'polypeptide(L)'
;MNKLMVLVLSFQLSSCSFANEYKDNLKAAQLEAEHSASVVLTFLPYNLKLINKLDSKTPIDLKDTIFRHVLFQIASLKGLEEAGKEGFSVNEQMTYRPHIANDYCLINKFLILYKEKNPNAVLPTDKDTFDWINHKQELLLKYLENSKLPKDTLYDCKTYNFEKVIN
;
A
#
# COMPACT_ATOMS: atom_id res chain seq x y z
N MET A 1 -45.81 -3.57 40.81
CA MET A 1 -45.29 -3.44 39.43
C MET A 1 -43.92 -2.76 39.51
N ASN A 2 -42.90 -3.46 38.99
CA ASN A 2 -41.50 -3.32 39.36
C ASN A 2 -40.80 -2.09 38.77
N LYS A 3 -40.13 -1.29 39.62
CA LYS A 3 -39.10 -0.30 39.23
C LYS A 3 -37.93 -0.91 38.45
N LEU A 4 -37.80 -2.24 38.47
CA LEU A 4 -36.83 -3.01 37.69
C LEU A 4 -37.10 -3.02 36.17
N MET A 5 -38.34 -2.71 35.74
CA MET A 5 -38.73 -2.81 34.32
C MET A 5 -38.32 -1.56 33.51
N VAL A 6 -38.12 -0.42 34.17
CA VAL A 6 -37.66 0.83 33.52
C VAL A 6 -36.14 0.83 33.26
N LEU A 7 -35.38 0.05 34.03
CA LEU A 7 -33.92 -0.04 33.91
C LEU A 7 -33.47 -1.01 32.79
N VAL A 8 -34.31 -1.99 32.43
CA VAL A 8 -34.04 -2.92 31.32
C VAL A 8 -34.40 -2.29 29.95
N LEU A 9 -35.36 -1.35 29.92
CA LEU A 9 -35.75 -0.65 28.69
C LEU A 9 -34.84 0.55 28.35
N SER A 10 -34.07 1.07 29.31
CA SER A 10 -33.10 2.15 29.07
C SER A 10 -31.75 1.66 28.54
N PHE A 11 -31.44 0.37 28.66
CA PHE A 11 -30.25 -0.26 28.07
C PHE A 11 -30.43 -0.64 26.58
N GLN A 12 -31.65 -0.68 26.05
CA GLN A 12 -31.91 -0.99 24.64
C GLN A 12 -31.95 0.25 23.72
N LEU A 13 -31.99 1.46 24.28
CA LEU A 13 -32.02 2.70 23.50
C LEU A 13 -30.65 3.39 23.38
N SER A 14 -29.72 3.12 24.29
CA SER A 14 -28.33 3.60 24.19
C SER A 14 -27.48 2.76 23.22
N SER A 15 -27.81 1.49 23.01
CA SER A 15 -27.08 0.63 22.07
C SER A 15 -27.19 1.09 20.62
N CYS A 16 -28.27 1.78 20.23
CA CYS A 16 -28.41 2.35 18.89
C CYS A 16 -27.62 3.65 18.72
N SER A 17 -27.48 4.47 19.76
CA SER A 17 -26.65 5.70 19.69
C SER A 17 -25.16 5.34 19.65
N PHE A 18 -24.72 4.38 20.47
CA PHE A 18 -23.34 3.87 20.41
C PHE A 18 -23.05 3.11 19.12
N ALA A 19 -24.01 2.35 18.56
CA ALA A 19 -23.83 1.69 17.28
C ALA A 19 -23.79 2.70 16.10
N ASN A 20 -24.56 3.78 16.16
CA ASN A 20 -24.49 4.85 15.16
C ASN A 20 -23.19 5.65 15.29
N GLU A 21 -22.78 6.07 16.49
CA GLU A 21 -21.48 6.72 16.71
C GLU A 21 -20.31 5.82 16.31
N TYR A 22 -20.37 4.52 16.61
CA TYR A 22 -19.37 3.56 16.17
C TYR A 22 -19.32 3.43 14.64
N LYS A 23 -20.47 3.36 13.97
CA LYS A 23 -20.55 3.32 12.50
C LYS A 23 -20.05 4.60 11.85
N ASP A 24 -20.39 5.75 12.41
CA ASP A 24 -19.95 7.05 11.91
C ASP A 24 -18.44 7.23 12.10
N ASN A 25 -17.89 6.81 13.25
CA ASN A 25 -16.45 6.79 13.50
C ASN A 25 -15.71 5.81 12.59
N LEU A 26 -16.28 4.63 12.33
CA LEU A 26 -15.71 3.65 11.40
C LEU A 26 -15.66 4.23 9.97
N LYS A 27 -16.73 4.90 9.53
CA LYS A 27 -16.79 5.56 8.23
C LYS A 27 -15.81 6.74 8.13
N ALA A 28 -15.64 7.52 9.19
CA ALA A 28 -14.66 8.60 9.23
C ALA A 28 -13.21 8.07 9.13
N ALA A 29 -12.89 7.00 9.88
CA ALA A 29 -11.58 6.35 9.81
C ALA A 29 -11.31 5.73 8.42
N GLN A 30 -12.32 5.16 7.78
CA GLN A 30 -12.21 4.66 6.39
C GLN A 30 -11.91 5.78 5.41
N LEU A 31 -12.62 6.92 5.50
CA LEU A 31 -12.38 8.09 4.64
C LEU A 31 -10.97 8.67 4.86
N GLU A 32 -10.50 8.71 6.11
CA GLU A 32 -9.15 9.17 6.42
C GLU A 32 -8.07 8.21 5.88
N ALA A 33 -8.30 6.90 5.98
CA ALA A 33 -7.42 5.89 5.43
C ALA A 33 -7.36 5.97 3.89
N GLU A 34 -8.51 6.14 3.22
CA GLU A 34 -8.60 6.38 1.78
C GLU A 34 -7.84 7.64 1.34
N HIS A 35 -8.05 8.75 2.05
CA HIS A 35 -7.38 10.01 1.75
C HIS A 35 -5.87 9.89 1.93
N SER A 36 -5.44 9.32 3.05
CA SER A 36 -4.02 9.10 3.36
C SER A 36 -3.36 8.16 2.36
N ALA A 37 -4.06 7.10 1.93
CA ALA A 37 -3.55 6.19 0.94
C ALA A 37 -3.44 6.87 -0.43
N SER A 38 -4.42 7.69 -0.81
CA SER A 38 -4.35 8.49 -2.04
C SER A 38 -3.10 9.37 -2.05
N VAL A 39 -2.78 10.00 -0.92
CA VAL A 39 -1.55 10.79 -0.76
C VAL A 39 -0.31 9.93 -0.98
N VAL A 40 -0.19 8.75 -0.35
CA VAL A 40 0.98 7.89 -0.57
C VAL A 40 1.07 7.40 -2.02
N LEU A 41 -0.07 7.09 -2.66
CA LEU A 41 -0.13 6.70 -4.06
C LEU A 41 0.33 7.82 -5.02
N THR A 42 0.12 9.09 -4.68
CA THR A 42 0.64 10.22 -5.47
C THR A 42 2.16 10.34 -5.45
N PHE A 43 2.85 9.72 -4.47
CA PHE A 43 4.30 9.71 -4.41
C PHE A 43 4.95 8.59 -5.24
N LEU A 44 4.19 7.59 -5.72
CA LEU A 44 4.75 6.48 -6.51
C LEU A 44 5.56 6.94 -7.73
N PRO A 45 5.09 7.90 -8.56
CA PRO A 45 5.87 8.38 -9.69
C PRO A 45 7.18 9.08 -9.27
N TYR A 46 7.19 9.74 -8.11
CA TYR A 46 8.39 10.37 -7.57
C TYR A 46 9.39 9.32 -7.09
N ASN A 47 8.94 8.30 -6.38
CA ASN A 47 9.76 7.17 -5.96
C ASN A 47 10.39 6.47 -7.16
N LEU A 48 9.62 6.20 -8.21
CA LEU A 48 10.16 5.61 -9.43
C LEU A 48 11.19 6.49 -10.10
N LYS A 49 10.98 7.81 -10.16
CA LYS A 49 12.00 8.74 -10.67
C LYS A 49 13.28 8.71 -9.84
N LEU A 50 13.20 8.53 -8.52
CA LEU A 50 14.37 8.36 -7.67
C LEU A 50 15.07 7.02 -7.95
N ILE A 51 14.33 5.91 -7.96
CA ILE A 51 14.86 4.57 -8.22
C ILE A 51 15.54 4.50 -9.60
N ASN A 52 14.93 5.09 -10.63
CA ASN A 52 15.45 5.08 -12.00
C ASN A 52 16.69 5.96 -12.20
N LYS A 53 17.07 6.78 -11.21
CA LYS A 53 18.35 7.52 -11.21
C LYS A 53 19.50 6.72 -10.61
N LEU A 54 19.21 5.57 -10.00
CA LEU A 54 20.22 4.69 -9.43
C LEU A 54 20.89 3.88 -10.53
N ASP A 55 22.16 3.55 -10.31
CA ASP A 55 22.97 2.72 -11.18
C ASP A 55 24.05 1.97 -10.39
N SER A 56 24.88 1.18 -11.07
CA SER A 56 25.98 0.44 -10.43
C SER A 56 27.08 1.30 -9.82
N LYS A 57 27.15 2.59 -10.15
CA LYS A 57 28.11 3.55 -9.57
C LYS A 57 27.55 4.27 -8.35
N THR A 58 26.26 4.15 -8.12
CA THR A 58 25.58 4.76 -6.98
C THR A 58 26.09 4.13 -5.68
N PRO A 59 26.53 4.93 -4.68
CA PRO A 59 27.00 4.41 -3.40
C PRO A 59 25.94 3.53 -2.73
N ILE A 60 26.38 2.42 -2.13
CA ILE A 60 25.48 1.45 -1.49
C ILE A 60 24.61 2.12 -0.41
N ASP A 61 25.18 3.00 0.41
CA ASP A 61 24.44 3.72 1.47
C ASP A 61 23.28 4.57 0.93
N LEU A 62 23.43 5.13 -0.28
CA LEU A 62 22.38 5.90 -0.93
C LEU A 62 21.30 4.97 -1.50
N LYS A 63 21.68 3.85 -2.14
CA LYS A 63 20.73 2.83 -2.61
C LYS A 63 19.89 2.30 -1.45
N ASP A 64 20.55 2.00 -0.33
CA ASP A 64 19.95 1.55 0.92
C ASP A 64 18.99 2.57 1.54
N THR A 65 19.36 3.84 1.52
CA THR A 65 18.51 4.93 2.01
C THR A 65 17.24 5.07 1.18
N ILE A 66 17.37 5.02 -0.14
CA ILE A 66 16.21 5.09 -1.05
C ILE A 66 15.34 3.85 -0.89
N PHE A 67 15.94 2.66 -0.80
CA PHE A 67 15.23 1.43 -0.54
C PHE A 67 14.41 1.51 0.75
N ARG A 68 15.01 1.90 1.87
CA ARG A 68 14.31 2.04 3.17
C ARG A 68 13.22 3.10 3.13
N HIS A 69 13.45 4.23 2.45
CA HIS A 69 12.44 5.27 2.29
C HIS A 69 11.21 4.76 1.54
N VAL A 70 11.43 4.09 0.41
CA VAL A 70 10.34 3.52 -0.40
C VAL A 70 9.63 2.41 0.37
N LEU A 71 10.36 1.52 1.04
CA LEU A 71 9.78 0.46 1.88
C LEU A 71 8.90 1.03 2.99
N PHE A 72 9.33 2.11 3.65
CA PHE A 72 8.54 2.77 4.70
C PHE A 72 7.19 3.30 4.17
N GLN A 73 7.18 3.89 2.98
CA GLN A 73 5.94 4.37 2.36
C GLN A 73 5.01 3.21 1.98
N ILE A 74 5.56 2.11 1.48
CA ILE A 74 4.78 0.90 1.18
C ILE A 74 4.25 0.25 2.47
N ALA A 75 5.03 0.21 3.54
CA ALA A 75 4.57 -0.23 4.87
C ALA A 75 3.43 0.66 5.41
N SER A 76 3.49 1.97 5.15
CA SER A 76 2.42 2.90 5.51
C SER A 76 1.13 2.59 4.73
N LEU A 77 1.23 2.31 3.43
CA LEU A 77 0.08 1.86 2.62
C LEU A 77 -0.53 0.57 3.14
N LYS A 78 0.30 -0.41 3.53
CA LYS A 78 -0.15 -1.64 4.19
C LYS A 78 -0.94 -1.34 5.46
N GLY A 79 -0.38 -0.53 6.36
CA GLY A 79 -1.05 -0.18 7.61
C GLY A 79 -2.39 0.52 7.41
N LEU A 80 -2.49 1.37 6.38
CA LEU A 80 -3.75 2.02 6.00
C LEU A 80 -4.77 1.01 5.44
N GLU A 81 -4.34 0.05 4.61
CA GLU A 81 -5.22 -1.03 4.13
C GLU A 81 -5.74 -1.90 5.28
N GLU A 82 -4.87 -2.29 6.19
CA GLU A 82 -5.24 -3.12 7.36
C GLU A 82 -6.17 -2.37 8.33
N ALA A 83 -5.94 -1.07 8.52
CA ALA A 83 -6.82 -0.22 9.34
C ALA A 83 -8.19 0.01 8.69
N GLY A 84 -8.23 0.14 7.36
CA GLY A 84 -9.44 0.36 6.58
C GLY A 84 -10.40 -0.83 6.52
N LYS A 85 -9.93 -2.04 6.85
CA LYS A 85 -10.68 -3.32 6.77
C LYS A 85 -11.33 -3.48 5.39
N GLU A 86 -12.56 -4.02 5.31
CA GLU A 86 -13.30 -4.20 4.06
C GLU A 86 -13.74 -2.89 3.38
N GLY A 87 -13.54 -1.73 4.03
CA GLY A 87 -13.95 -0.44 3.47
C GLY A 87 -12.93 0.19 2.54
N PHE A 88 -11.71 -0.34 2.47
CA PHE A 88 -10.64 0.22 1.65
C PHE A 88 -9.69 -0.87 1.17
N SER A 89 -9.44 -0.92 -0.14
CA SER A 89 -8.35 -1.70 -0.70
C SER A 89 -7.45 -0.86 -1.60
N VAL A 90 -6.13 -0.99 -1.43
CA VAL A 90 -5.14 -0.38 -2.33
C VAL A 90 -5.36 -0.86 -3.78
N ASN A 91 -5.81 -2.10 -3.96
CA ASN A 91 -6.06 -2.66 -5.30
C ASN A 91 -7.27 -1.99 -5.97
N GLU A 92 -8.33 -1.69 -5.21
CA GLU A 92 -9.52 -1.01 -5.74
C GLU A 92 -9.17 0.39 -6.25
N GLN A 93 -8.31 1.12 -5.53
CA GLN A 93 -7.79 2.42 -5.96
C GLN A 93 -7.02 2.37 -7.29
N MET A 94 -6.53 1.18 -7.67
CA MET A 94 -5.73 0.95 -8.88
C MET A 94 -6.52 0.32 -10.01
N THR A 95 -7.69 -0.25 -9.73
CA THR A 95 -8.49 -1.04 -10.68
C THR A 95 -8.90 -0.26 -11.94
N TYR A 96 -9.00 1.07 -11.84
CA TYR A 96 -9.35 1.95 -12.97
C TYR A 96 -8.18 2.83 -13.44
N ARG A 97 -6.97 2.60 -12.93
CA ARG A 97 -5.80 3.45 -13.18
C ARG A 97 -4.58 2.59 -13.56
N PRO A 98 -4.52 2.08 -14.81
CA PRO A 98 -3.46 1.16 -15.23
C PRO A 98 -2.04 1.70 -15.04
N HIS A 99 -1.83 3.01 -15.20
CA HIS A 99 -0.53 3.64 -14.97
C HIS A 99 -0.11 3.61 -13.50
N ILE A 100 -1.04 3.84 -12.56
CA ILE A 100 -0.75 3.74 -11.11
C ILE A 100 -0.48 2.29 -10.73
N ALA A 101 -1.27 1.34 -11.25
CA ALA A 101 -1.06 -0.08 -11.02
C ALA A 101 0.33 -0.52 -11.53
N ASN A 102 0.74 -0.03 -12.70
CA ASN A 102 2.05 -0.27 -13.28
C ASN A 102 3.18 0.31 -12.42
N ASP A 103 3.03 1.55 -11.98
CA ASP A 103 4.03 2.22 -11.15
C ASP A 103 4.20 1.51 -9.80
N TYR A 104 3.09 1.09 -9.20
CA TYR A 104 3.14 0.35 -7.95
C TYR A 104 3.78 -1.03 -8.13
N CYS A 105 3.45 -1.73 -9.21
CA CYS A 105 4.06 -3.00 -9.58
C CYS A 105 5.58 -2.86 -9.77
N LEU A 106 6.06 -1.77 -10.40
CA LEU A 106 7.48 -1.50 -10.55
C LEU A 106 8.17 -1.27 -9.19
N ILE A 107 7.53 -0.54 -8.27
CA ILE A 107 8.07 -0.32 -6.92
C ILE A 107 8.16 -1.63 -6.15
N ASN A 108 7.11 -2.45 -6.15
CA ASN A 108 7.12 -3.76 -5.50
C ASN A 108 8.23 -4.64 -6.07
N LYS A 109 8.36 -4.69 -7.41
CA LYS A 109 9.42 -5.42 -8.09
C LYS A 109 10.82 -4.95 -7.68
N PHE A 110 11.04 -3.64 -7.57
CA PHE A 110 12.29 -3.08 -7.07
C PHE A 110 12.57 -3.53 -5.62
N LEU A 111 11.60 -3.39 -4.72
CA LEU A 111 11.76 -3.76 -3.31
C LEU A 111 12.08 -5.25 -3.12
N ILE A 112 11.38 -6.14 -3.84
CA ILE A 112 11.60 -7.58 -3.81
C ILE A 112 13.03 -7.91 -4.26
N LEU A 113 13.42 -7.45 -5.45
CA LEU A 113 14.73 -7.75 -6.01
C LEU A 113 15.88 -7.14 -5.18
N TYR A 114 15.69 -5.93 -4.63
CA TYR A 114 16.70 -5.30 -3.79
C TYR A 114 16.93 -6.08 -2.50
N LYS A 115 15.85 -6.55 -1.84
CA LYS A 115 15.92 -7.43 -0.67
C LYS A 115 16.68 -8.72 -0.97
N GLU A 116 16.41 -9.36 -2.11
CA GLU A 116 17.06 -10.62 -2.49
C GLU A 116 18.58 -10.45 -2.65
N LYS A 117 19.02 -9.31 -3.15
CA LYS A 117 20.44 -8.99 -3.37
C LYS A 117 21.13 -8.40 -2.14
N ASN A 118 20.39 -7.69 -1.30
CA ASN A 118 20.90 -6.98 -0.13
C ASN A 118 20.07 -7.31 1.12
N PRO A 119 20.10 -8.57 1.62
CA PRO A 119 19.25 -8.98 2.74
C PRO A 119 19.52 -8.20 4.03
N ASN A 120 20.72 -7.67 4.20
CA ASN A 120 21.11 -6.86 5.38
C ASN A 120 20.47 -5.47 5.40
N ALA A 121 19.90 -5.00 4.29
CA ALA A 121 19.21 -3.72 4.22
C ALA A 121 17.79 -3.77 4.83
N VAL A 122 17.31 -4.97 5.17
CA VAL A 122 15.95 -5.24 5.65
C VAL A 122 15.95 -5.52 7.15
N LEU A 123 15.03 -4.92 7.89
CA LEU A 123 14.86 -5.19 9.32
C LEU A 123 13.99 -6.44 9.52
N PRO A 124 14.17 -7.21 10.61
CA PRO A 124 13.31 -8.36 10.90
C PRO A 124 11.82 -8.03 10.96
N THR A 125 11.48 -6.80 11.36
CA THR A 125 10.11 -6.29 11.44
C THR A 125 9.43 -6.12 10.08
N ASP A 126 10.20 -6.09 8.98
CA ASP A 126 9.66 -5.86 7.64
C ASP A 126 9.12 -7.13 6.99
N LYS A 127 9.25 -8.29 7.64
CA LYS A 127 8.83 -9.59 7.08
C LYS A 127 7.37 -9.57 6.61
N ASP A 128 6.48 -9.11 7.48
CA ASP A 128 5.04 -9.02 7.22
C ASP A 128 4.73 -8.03 6.09
N THR A 129 5.48 -6.92 6.01
CA THR A 129 5.40 -5.98 4.88
C THR A 129 5.79 -6.65 3.57
N PHE A 130 6.83 -7.49 3.56
CA PHE A 130 7.25 -8.20 2.36
C PHE A 130 6.28 -9.30 1.93
N ASP A 131 5.66 -10.01 2.88
CA ASP A 131 4.61 -11.00 2.57
C ASP A 131 3.42 -10.29 1.88
N TRP A 132 3.03 -9.12 2.38
CA TRP A 132 2.02 -8.28 1.76
C TRP A 132 2.45 -7.75 0.38
N ILE A 133 3.68 -7.24 0.22
CA ILE A 133 4.23 -6.79 -1.06
C ILE A 133 4.18 -7.89 -2.12
N ASN A 134 4.60 -9.12 -1.77
CA ASN A 134 4.58 -10.26 -2.69
C ASN A 134 3.15 -10.59 -3.14
N HIS A 135 2.20 -10.64 -2.20
CA HIS A 135 0.80 -10.86 -2.52
C HIS A 135 0.25 -9.78 -3.46
N LYS A 136 0.56 -8.50 -3.20
CA LYS A 136 0.15 -7.38 -4.05
C LYS A 136 0.79 -7.46 -5.44
N GLN A 137 2.06 -7.85 -5.53
CA GLN A 137 2.76 -8.02 -6.81
C GLN A 137 2.05 -9.04 -7.72
N GLU A 138 1.62 -10.18 -7.17
CA GLU A 138 0.90 -11.20 -7.94
C GLU A 138 -0.45 -10.67 -8.47
N LEU A 139 -1.20 -9.95 -7.65
CA LEU A 139 -2.50 -9.38 -8.04
C LEU A 139 -2.35 -8.31 -9.11
N LEU A 140 -1.36 -7.43 -8.97
CA LEU A 140 -1.09 -6.36 -9.95
C LEU A 140 -0.65 -6.92 -11.29
N LEU A 141 0.20 -7.95 -11.31
CA LEU A 141 0.61 -8.60 -12.56
C LEU A 141 -0.58 -9.17 -13.32
N LYS A 142 -1.49 -9.90 -12.64
CA LYS A 142 -2.73 -10.44 -13.24
C LYS A 142 -3.63 -9.34 -13.79
N TYR A 143 -3.77 -8.23 -13.07
CA TYR A 143 -4.53 -7.08 -13.55
C TYR A 143 -3.88 -6.45 -14.80
N LEU A 144 -2.56 -6.30 -14.81
CA LEU A 144 -1.80 -5.69 -15.90
C LEU A 144 -1.67 -6.58 -17.15
N GLU A 145 -1.88 -7.89 -17.05
CA GLU A 145 -1.98 -8.80 -18.20
C GLU A 145 -3.12 -8.38 -19.14
N ASN A 146 -4.26 -7.98 -18.57
CA ASN A 146 -5.47 -7.64 -19.31
C ASN A 146 -5.66 -6.13 -19.52
N SER A 147 -4.76 -5.32 -18.97
CA SER A 147 -4.86 -3.86 -19.02
C SER A 147 -4.01 -3.27 -20.15
N LYS A 148 -4.56 -2.27 -20.85
CA LYS A 148 -3.80 -1.48 -21.81
C LYS A 148 -3.16 -0.28 -21.12
N LEU A 149 -1.83 -0.25 -21.11
CA LEU A 149 -1.08 0.88 -20.57
C LEU A 149 -1.17 2.11 -21.49
N PRO A 150 -1.17 3.34 -20.94
CA PRO A 150 -1.04 4.56 -21.72
C PRO A 150 0.23 4.55 -22.59
N LYS A 151 0.16 5.21 -23.76
CA LYS A 151 1.26 5.21 -24.76
C LYS A 151 2.56 5.85 -24.24
N ASP A 152 2.45 6.74 -23.27
CA ASP A 152 3.52 7.49 -22.62
C ASP A 152 4.12 6.76 -21.41
N THR A 153 3.68 5.53 -21.13
CA THR A 153 4.26 4.71 -20.06
C THR A 153 5.72 4.39 -20.39
N LEU A 154 6.65 4.90 -19.57
CA LEU A 154 8.09 4.73 -19.76
C LEU A 154 8.57 3.29 -19.58
N TYR A 155 8.04 2.60 -18.57
CA TYR A 155 8.45 1.25 -18.21
C TYR A 155 7.21 0.39 -17.95
N ASP A 156 7.13 -0.78 -18.57
CA ASP A 156 6.09 -1.77 -18.29
C ASP A 156 6.59 -2.72 -17.21
N CYS A 157 5.87 -2.83 -16.09
CA CYS A 157 6.23 -3.70 -14.97
C CYS A 157 6.47 -5.17 -15.39
N LYS A 158 5.73 -5.64 -16.41
CA LYS A 158 5.83 -7.02 -16.91
C LYS A 158 7.20 -7.29 -17.52
N THR A 159 7.82 -6.30 -18.15
CA THR A 159 9.05 -6.49 -18.95
C THR A 159 10.27 -5.79 -18.37
N TYR A 160 10.07 -4.72 -17.60
CA TYR A 160 11.17 -3.92 -17.05
C TYR A 160 11.95 -4.68 -15.97
N ASN A 161 13.26 -4.52 -15.94
CA ASN A 161 14.16 -5.18 -14.99
C ASN A 161 15.10 -4.16 -14.34
N PHE A 162 15.21 -4.22 -13.00
CA PHE A 162 16.05 -3.36 -12.18
C PHE A 162 17.50 -3.86 -12.04
N GLU A 163 17.96 -4.83 -12.82
CA GLU A 163 19.33 -5.35 -12.77
C GLU A 163 20.43 -4.27 -12.79
N LYS A 164 20.27 -3.21 -13.59
CA LYS A 164 21.24 -2.11 -13.67
C LYS A 164 21.25 -1.21 -12.43
N VAL A 165 20.16 -1.22 -11.67
CA VAL A 165 19.99 -0.45 -10.43
C VAL A 165 20.53 -1.24 -9.24
N ILE A 166 20.29 -2.55 -9.22
CA ILE A 166 20.55 -3.40 -8.07
C ILE A 166 21.99 -3.89 -8.03
N ASN A 167 22.59 -4.19 -9.18
CA ASN A 167 24.02 -4.51 -9.30
C ASN A 167 24.88 -3.24 -9.27
#